data_AF-A0A2V7M3G1-F1
#
_entry.id   AF-A0A2V7M3G1-F1
#
_cell.length_a   1.000
_cell.length_b   1.000
_cell.length_c   1.000
_cell.angle_alpha   90.00
_cell.angle_beta   90.00
_cell.angle_gamma   90.00
#
_symmetry.space_group_name_H-M   'P 1'
#
loop_
_entity.id
_entity.type
_entity.pdbx_description
1 polymer ?
#
loop_
_entity_poly.entity_id
_entity_poly.type
_entity_poly.pdbx_seq_one_letter_code
_entity_poly.pdbx_strand_id
1 'polypeptide(L)'
;MTRLTDEAVHDPAVVMAARQIVRDVNRSESSVADAVLQWVHEHVRYVRDPVSYELLIPPKRLLDEVRTKGSAAEDCDSMAMLTAALLQSVGLDTRFAVVAQDKPKSSTDHAFEHVYVEAKIDNEWLSVDPSVSPPILGRVYDVQSRATLGQGRRSMYTYRGGGRNGVARLGQSEEEAVVTQSGAGDVAASSNGDMGTRSGEVIDMPPPTPVSSWFGPLVVGAAGGVVGMMLIGTPLVNRPRGRYRYRRNFVPAFGPAAYFLVAGGAAAALILRGWYVSAFGEWTKPMEWTPLNFALLLGAGIMGATILNMFVTSVRELRRT
;
A
#
# COMPACT_ATOMS: atom_id res chain seq x y z
N MET A 1 0.85 -18.08 -8.48
CA MET A 1 0.72 -16.63 -8.72
C MET A 1 -0.37 -16.29 -9.74
N THR A 2 -0.17 -16.46 -11.06
CA THR A 2 -1.15 -16.04 -12.10
C THR A 2 -2.59 -16.47 -11.81
N ARG A 3 -2.83 -17.76 -11.50
CA ARG A 3 -4.17 -18.25 -11.13
C ARG A 3 -4.81 -17.48 -9.96
N LEU A 4 -4.07 -17.24 -8.89
CA LEU A 4 -4.58 -16.54 -7.69
C LEU A 4 -4.85 -15.06 -7.98
N THR A 5 -4.03 -14.44 -8.82
CA THR A 5 -4.26 -13.08 -9.29
C THR A 5 -5.50 -13.01 -10.17
N ASP A 6 -5.65 -13.90 -11.15
CA ASP A 6 -6.81 -13.94 -12.05
C ASP A 6 -8.13 -14.14 -11.28
N GLU A 7 -8.13 -15.03 -10.28
CA GLU A 7 -9.27 -15.23 -9.37
C GLU A 7 -9.62 -13.92 -8.63
N ALA A 8 -8.62 -13.16 -8.19
CA ALA A 8 -8.82 -11.90 -7.46
C ALA A 8 -9.27 -10.73 -8.35
N VAL A 9 -8.87 -10.68 -9.63
CA VAL A 9 -9.24 -9.59 -10.56
C VAL A 9 -10.75 -9.48 -10.77
N HIS A 10 -11.47 -10.60 -10.58
CA HIS A 10 -12.92 -10.67 -10.73
C HIS A 10 -13.68 -10.52 -9.41
N ASP A 11 -12.99 -10.41 -8.28
CA ASP A 11 -13.61 -10.26 -6.97
C ASP A 11 -14.11 -8.82 -6.76
N PRO A 12 -15.40 -8.61 -6.43
CA PRO A 12 -15.95 -7.27 -6.24
C PRO A 12 -15.22 -6.43 -5.18
N ALA A 13 -14.71 -7.06 -4.11
CA ALA A 13 -14.00 -6.32 -3.07
C ALA A 13 -12.65 -5.79 -3.57
N VAL A 14 -11.93 -6.57 -4.38
CA VAL A 14 -10.66 -6.17 -5.00
C VAL A 14 -10.89 -5.05 -6.02
N VAL A 15 -11.92 -5.20 -6.87
CA VAL A 15 -12.29 -4.16 -7.86
C VAL A 15 -12.67 -2.85 -7.17
N MET A 16 -13.47 -2.90 -6.11
CA MET A 16 -13.86 -1.72 -5.36
C MET A 16 -12.67 -1.05 -4.68
N ALA A 17 -11.77 -1.82 -4.06
CA ALA A 17 -10.56 -1.29 -3.45
C ALA A 17 -9.66 -0.61 -4.48
N ALA A 18 -9.41 -1.25 -5.63
CA ALA A 18 -8.60 -0.68 -6.68
C ALA A 18 -9.18 0.65 -7.21
N ARG A 19 -10.50 0.71 -7.44
CA ARG A 19 -11.20 1.94 -7.84
C ARG A 19 -11.13 3.03 -6.78
N GLN A 20 -11.20 2.67 -5.49
CA GLN A 20 -11.10 3.62 -4.39
C GLN A 20 -9.69 4.23 -4.31
N ILE A 21 -8.64 3.42 -4.46
CA ILE A 21 -7.24 3.87 -4.45
C ILE A 21 -6.99 4.93 -5.52
N VAL A 22 -7.53 4.72 -6.73
CA VAL A 22 -7.23 5.58 -7.89
C VAL A 22 -8.26 6.69 -8.11
N ARG A 23 -9.28 6.80 -7.25
CA ARG A 23 -10.46 7.67 -7.46
C ARG A 23 -10.08 9.13 -7.68
N ASP A 24 -9.15 9.62 -6.88
CA ASP A 24 -8.80 11.04 -6.78
C ASP A 24 -7.45 11.35 -7.46
N VAL A 25 -6.97 10.43 -8.31
CA VAL A 25 -5.66 10.47 -8.97
C VAL A 25 -5.83 10.89 -10.44
N ASN A 26 -4.77 11.44 -11.05
CA ASN A 26 -4.76 11.66 -12.50
C ASN A 26 -5.01 10.34 -13.25
N ARG A 27 -5.76 10.42 -14.36
CA ARG A 27 -6.16 9.25 -15.16
C ARG A 27 -5.03 8.64 -15.99
N SER A 28 -3.82 9.22 -15.98
CA SER A 28 -2.67 8.62 -16.65
C SER A 28 -2.33 7.26 -16.05
N GLU A 29 -1.92 6.31 -16.91
CA GLU A 29 -1.55 4.96 -16.49
C GLU A 29 -0.42 4.98 -15.45
N SER A 30 0.54 5.90 -15.61
CA SER A 30 1.64 6.12 -14.66
C SER A 30 1.16 6.58 -13.28
N SER A 31 0.21 7.52 -13.21
CA SER A 31 -0.32 7.99 -11.92
C SER A 31 -1.21 6.94 -11.25
N VAL A 32 -1.99 6.18 -12.03
CA VAL A 32 -2.75 5.02 -11.54
C VAL A 32 -1.80 3.97 -10.95
N ALA A 33 -0.73 3.63 -11.66
CA ALA A 33 0.24 2.64 -11.21
C ALA A 33 0.99 3.10 -9.96
N ASP A 34 1.41 4.37 -9.90
CA ASP A 34 2.06 4.95 -8.72
C ASP A 34 1.12 4.94 -7.50
N ALA A 35 -0.15 5.31 -7.66
CA ALA A 35 -1.10 5.28 -6.55
C ALA A 35 -1.30 3.87 -5.97
N VAL A 36 -1.41 2.85 -6.83
CA VAL A 36 -1.48 1.45 -6.38
C VAL A 36 -0.18 1.01 -5.71
N LEU A 37 0.97 1.37 -6.30
CA LEU A 37 2.29 1.07 -5.75
C LEU A 37 2.45 1.63 -4.33
N GLN A 38 2.19 2.93 -4.14
CA GLN A 38 2.30 3.58 -2.84
C GLN A 38 1.32 2.97 -1.84
N TRP A 39 0.07 2.74 -2.25
CA TRP A 39 -0.93 2.16 -1.36
C TRP A 39 -0.51 0.78 -0.84
N VAL A 40 -0.02 -0.11 -1.71
CA VAL A 40 0.45 -1.44 -1.26
C VAL A 40 1.67 -1.31 -0.35
N HIS A 41 2.64 -0.45 -0.71
CA HIS A 41 3.84 -0.23 0.11
C HIS A 41 3.51 0.30 1.52
N GLU A 42 2.52 1.18 1.64
CA GLU A 42 2.11 1.79 2.91
C GLU A 42 1.26 0.85 3.79
N HIS A 43 0.48 -0.06 3.19
CA HIS A 43 -0.48 -0.90 3.90
C HIS A 43 -0.01 -2.35 4.10
N VAL A 44 1.01 -2.80 3.37
CA VAL A 44 1.57 -4.15 3.49
C VAL A 44 3.05 -4.07 3.85
N ARG A 45 3.38 -4.53 5.05
CA ARG A 45 4.75 -4.58 5.54
C ARG A 45 5.47 -5.81 5.00
N TYR A 46 6.65 -5.61 4.43
CA TYR A 46 7.51 -6.74 4.05
C TYR A 46 7.92 -7.59 5.27
N VAL A 47 7.60 -8.88 5.22
CA VAL A 47 8.05 -9.90 6.18
C VAL A 47 8.41 -11.16 5.40
N ARG A 48 9.56 -11.76 5.69
CA ARG A 48 9.97 -13.01 5.05
C ARG A 48 9.08 -14.16 5.49
N ASP A 49 8.89 -15.11 4.58
CA ASP A 49 8.25 -16.37 4.88
C ASP A 49 8.93 -17.16 6.00
N PRO A 50 8.19 -18.08 6.66
CA PRO A 50 8.75 -19.04 7.58
C PRO A 50 9.88 -19.84 6.95
N VAL A 51 10.92 -20.11 7.74
CA VAL A 51 12.10 -20.84 7.26
C VAL A 51 11.70 -22.19 6.66
N SER A 52 12.12 -22.44 5.42
CA SER A 52 11.88 -23.67 4.63
C SER A 52 10.50 -23.81 3.98
N TYR A 53 9.68 -22.76 3.98
CA TYR A 53 8.37 -22.77 3.32
C TYR A 53 8.21 -21.52 2.47
N GLU A 54 7.57 -21.68 1.31
CA GLU A 54 7.06 -20.59 0.49
C GLU A 54 5.56 -20.48 0.72
N LEU A 55 5.05 -19.30 1.09
CA LEU A 55 3.65 -19.05 1.39
C LEU A 55 3.04 -18.07 0.39
N LEU A 56 2.31 -18.63 -0.57
CA LEU A 56 1.47 -17.82 -1.46
C LEU A 56 0.16 -17.43 -0.78
N ILE A 57 0.03 -16.17 -0.39
CA ILE A 57 -1.21 -15.63 0.19
C ILE A 57 -2.08 -14.99 -0.90
N PRO A 58 -3.34 -15.43 -1.09
CA PRO A 58 -4.22 -14.87 -2.12
C PRO A 58 -4.46 -13.36 -1.93
N PRO A 59 -4.48 -12.56 -3.01
CA PRO A 59 -4.69 -11.10 -2.93
C PRO A 59 -5.92 -10.68 -2.13
N LYS A 60 -7.04 -11.40 -2.27
CA LYS A 60 -8.27 -11.13 -1.53
C LYS A 60 -8.05 -11.22 -0.02
N ARG A 61 -7.36 -12.28 0.44
CA ARG A 61 -7.07 -12.48 1.87
C ARG A 61 -6.18 -11.34 2.39
N LEU A 62 -5.18 -10.95 1.62
CA LEU A 62 -4.28 -9.86 1.99
C LEU A 62 -5.02 -8.52 2.10
N LEU A 63 -5.90 -8.25 1.14
CA LEU A 63 -6.78 -7.08 1.15
C LEU A 63 -7.76 -7.08 2.34
N ASP A 64 -8.36 -8.24 2.66
CA ASP A 64 -9.26 -8.38 3.80
C ASP A 64 -8.51 -8.12 5.14
N GLU A 65 -7.25 -8.52 5.24
CA GLU A 65 -6.41 -8.21 6.40
C GLU A 65 -6.13 -6.71 6.53
N VAL A 66 -5.76 -6.03 5.44
CA VAL A 66 -5.61 -4.56 5.44
C VAL A 66 -6.92 -3.88 5.85
N ARG A 67 -8.07 -4.33 5.35
CA ARG A 67 -9.38 -3.74 5.68
C ARG A 67 -9.80 -3.94 7.13
N THR A 68 -9.50 -5.11 7.70
CA THR A 68 -9.95 -5.48 9.05
C THR A 68 -8.98 -5.04 10.14
N LYS A 69 -7.67 -5.03 9.85
CA LYS A 69 -6.61 -4.71 10.83
C LYS A 69 -5.90 -3.39 10.56
N GLY A 70 -6.16 -2.75 9.41
CA GLY A 70 -5.49 -1.52 8.96
C GLY A 70 -4.14 -1.73 8.28
N SER A 71 -3.57 -2.93 8.37
CA SER A 71 -2.31 -3.31 7.71
C SER A 71 -2.21 -4.82 7.58
N ALA A 72 -1.33 -5.29 6.70
CA ALA A 72 -0.94 -6.69 6.59
C ALA A 72 0.59 -6.85 6.56
N ALA A 73 1.08 -8.08 6.64
CA ALA A 73 2.50 -8.39 6.60
C ALA A 73 2.77 -9.65 5.79
N GLU A 74 3.49 -9.51 4.68
CA GLU A 74 3.78 -10.59 3.73
C GLU A 74 5.10 -10.33 3.00
N ASP A 75 5.57 -11.29 2.22
CA ASP A 75 6.84 -11.23 1.50
C ASP A 75 6.68 -10.63 0.07
N CYS A 76 7.68 -10.82 -0.80
CA CYS A 76 7.68 -10.27 -2.15
C CYS A 76 6.58 -10.86 -3.06
N ASP A 77 6.25 -12.16 -2.92
CA ASP A 77 5.37 -12.84 -3.85
C ASP A 77 3.90 -12.39 -3.68
N SER A 78 3.49 -12.18 -2.43
CA SER A 78 2.12 -11.89 -2.06
C SER A 78 1.83 -10.40 -2.23
N MET A 79 2.83 -9.55 -1.94
CA MET A 79 2.79 -8.13 -2.33
C MET A 79 2.72 -7.96 -3.85
N ALA A 80 3.48 -8.75 -4.62
CA ALA A 80 3.42 -8.72 -6.08
C ALA A 80 2.04 -9.18 -6.58
N MET A 81 1.49 -10.28 -6.06
CA MET A 81 0.16 -10.76 -6.47
C MET A 81 -0.95 -9.75 -6.19
N LEU A 82 -0.92 -9.09 -5.02
CA LEU A 82 -1.90 -8.04 -4.68
C LEU A 82 -1.77 -6.83 -5.62
N THR A 83 -0.54 -6.38 -5.86
CA THR A 83 -0.28 -5.26 -6.78
C THR A 83 -0.79 -5.57 -8.18
N ALA A 84 -0.48 -6.76 -8.71
CA ALA A 84 -0.96 -7.20 -10.02
C ALA A 84 -2.49 -7.25 -10.08
N ALA A 85 -3.15 -7.77 -9.03
CA ALA A 85 -4.61 -7.87 -8.98
C ALA A 85 -5.29 -6.49 -8.96
N LEU A 86 -4.77 -5.54 -8.17
CA LEU A 86 -5.29 -4.18 -8.10
C LEU A 86 -5.12 -3.44 -9.43
N LEU A 87 -3.93 -3.51 -10.04
CA LEU A 87 -3.65 -2.89 -11.34
C LEU A 87 -4.54 -3.46 -12.46
N GLN A 88 -4.66 -4.79 -12.55
CA GLN A 88 -5.53 -5.43 -13.53
C GLN A 88 -7.01 -5.10 -13.32
N SER A 89 -7.45 -4.90 -12.07
CA SER A 89 -8.83 -4.52 -11.74
C SER A 89 -9.20 -3.11 -12.23
N VAL A 90 -8.20 -2.25 -12.48
CA VAL A 90 -8.38 -0.92 -13.09
C VAL A 90 -7.95 -0.86 -14.56
N GLY A 91 -7.69 -2.02 -15.17
CA GLY A 91 -7.49 -2.16 -16.61
C GLY A 91 -6.04 -2.10 -17.09
N LEU A 92 -5.05 -2.15 -16.20
CA LEU A 92 -3.65 -2.23 -16.58
C LEU A 92 -3.22 -3.68 -16.79
N ASP A 93 -2.62 -3.98 -17.94
CA ASP A 93 -2.01 -5.28 -18.18
C ASP A 93 -0.80 -5.47 -17.28
N THR A 94 -0.71 -6.62 -16.60
CA THR A 94 0.44 -6.95 -15.76
C THR A 94 1.04 -8.31 -16.09
N ARG A 95 2.31 -8.49 -15.72
CA ARG A 95 3.03 -9.77 -15.73
C ARG A 95 3.96 -9.84 -14.53
N PHE A 96 4.36 -11.04 -14.13
CA PHE A 96 5.35 -11.20 -13.08
C PHE A 96 6.76 -11.28 -13.68
N ALA A 97 7.72 -10.64 -13.02
CA ALA A 97 9.14 -10.77 -13.32
C ALA A 97 9.83 -11.39 -12.11
N VAL A 98 10.55 -12.48 -12.33
CA VAL A 98 11.33 -13.17 -11.30
C VAL A 98 12.80 -12.96 -11.61
N VAL A 99 13.59 -12.62 -10.59
CA VAL A 99 15.01 -12.30 -10.74
C VAL A 99 15.88 -13.06 -9.75
N ALA A 100 17.11 -13.31 -10.17
CA ALA A 100 18.17 -13.91 -9.36
C ALA A 100 19.37 -12.95 -9.30
N GLN A 101 19.90 -12.70 -8.10
CA GLN A 101 21.13 -11.91 -7.95
C GLN A 101 22.36 -12.75 -8.29
N ASP A 102 22.38 -14.02 -7.86
CA ASP A 102 23.45 -14.95 -8.16
C ASP A 102 23.18 -15.76 -9.44
N LYS A 103 24.25 -15.99 -10.21
CA LYS A 103 24.23 -16.99 -11.28
C LYS A 103 23.93 -18.35 -10.66
N PRO A 104 22.90 -19.07 -11.15
CA PRO A 104 22.61 -20.42 -10.66
C PRO A 104 23.85 -21.29 -10.86
N LYS A 105 24.35 -21.93 -9.79
CA LYS A 105 25.59 -22.73 -9.86
C LYS A 105 25.36 -24.08 -10.54
N SER A 106 24.10 -24.48 -10.74
CA SER A 106 23.70 -25.67 -11.49
C SER A 106 22.29 -25.50 -12.09
N SER A 107 21.89 -26.38 -13.00
CA SER A 107 20.54 -26.40 -13.60
C SER A 107 19.42 -26.73 -12.60
N THR A 108 19.76 -27.19 -11.40
CA THR A 108 18.84 -27.48 -10.29
C THR A 108 18.91 -26.42 -9.18
N ASP A 109 19.74 -25.39 -9.35
CA ASP A 109 19.92 -24.32 -8.39
C ASP A 109 18.94 -23.19 -8.73
N HIS A 110 17.79 -23.18 -8.07
CA HIS A 110 16.76 -22.15 -8.26
C HIS A 110 17.14 -20.90 -7.45
N ALA A 111 18.11 -20.13 -7.95
CA ALA A 111 18.60 -18.90 -7.32
C ALA A 111 17.64 -17.70 -7.44
N PHE A 112 16.34 -17.93 -7.66
CA PHE A 112 15.37 -16.84 -7.74
C PHE A 112 15.16 -16.28 -6.33
N GLU A 113 15.53 -15.02 -6.15
CA GLU A 113 15.55 -14.36 -4.83
C GLU A 113 14.44 -13.33 -4.68
N HIS A 114 13.85 -12.90 -5.79
CA HIS A 114 12.89 -11.81 -5.79
C HIS A 114 11.89 -11.93 -6.94
N VAL A 115 10.65 -11.55 -6.66
CA VAL A 115 9.59 -11.42 -7.66
C VAL A 115 8.91 -10.06 -7.52
N TYR A 116 8.60 -9.45 -8.65
CA TYR A 116 7.87 -8.20 -8.72
C TYR A 116 6.90 -8.19 -9.91
N VAL A 117 6.10 -7.14 -10.02
CA VAL A 117 5.14 -6.96 -11.11
C VAL A 117 5.71 -6.02 -12.15
N GLU A 118 5.45 -6.28 -13.41
CA GLU A 118 5.54 -5.25 -14.45
C GLU A 118 4.15 -4.90 -14.94
N ALA A 119 3.88 -3.61 -15.07
CA ALA A 119 2.66 -3.08 -15.66
C ALA A 119 2.97 -2.52 -17.05
N LYS A 120 2.04 -2.69 -17.99
CA LYS A 120 2.12 -2.05 -19.29
C LYS A 120 1.60 -0.62 -19.16
N ILE A 121 2.50 0.35 -19.25
CA ILE A 121 2.24 1.79 -19.08
C ILE A 121 2.76 2.50 -20.32
N ASP A 122 1.92 3.25 -21.01
CA ASP A 122 2.26 3.96 -22.26
C ASP A 122 2.91 3.03 -23.31
N ASN A 123 2.40 1.79 -23.37
CA ASN A 123 2.88 0.69 -24.22
C ASN A 123 4.28 0.14 -23.88
N GLU A 124 4.87 0.53 -22.75
CA GLU A 124 6.13 -0.01 -22.22
C GLU A 124 5.89 -0.85 -20.96
N TRP A 125 6.72 -1.87 -20.75
CA TRP A 125 6.67 -2.67 -19.51
C TRP A 125 7.54 -2.01 -18.46
N LEU A 126 6.92 -1.47 -17.43
CA LEU A 126 7.59 -0.80 -16.32
C LEU A 126 7.47 -1.65 -15.06
N SER A 127 8.57 -1.77 -14.31
CA SER A 127 8.58 -2.43 -12.99
C SER A 127 7.69 -1.69 -12.01
N VAL A 128 6.91 -2.42 -11.23
CA VAL A 128 6.07 -1.96 -10.12
C VAL A 128 6.35 -2.87 -8.94
N ASP A 129 7.18 -2.41 -8.00
CA ASP A 129 7.60 -3.21 -6.86
C ASP A 129 7.40 -2.46 -5.53
N PRO A 130 6.36 -2.83 -4.75
CA PRO A 130 6.12 -2.25 -3.43
C PRO A 130 6.96 -2.90 -2.31
N SER A 131 7.66 -4.00 -2.56
CA SER A 131 8.32 -4.79 -1.50
C SER A 131 9.68 -4.23 -1.06
N VAL A 132 10.24 -3.31 -1.85
CA VAL A 132 11.51 -2.63 -1.58
C VAL A 132 11.29 -1.22 -1.01
N SER A 133 12.30 -0.68 -0.33
CA SER A 133 12.28 0.69 0.19
C SER A 133 13.47 1.50 -0.35
N PRO A 134 13.24 2.59 -1.11
CA PRO A 134 11.92 3.10 -1.55
C PRO A 134 11.24 2.16 -2.58
N PRO A 135 9.90 2.21 -2.71
CA PRO A 135 9.18 1.43 -3.71
C PRO A 135 9.60 1.85 -5.13
N ILE A 136 9.52 0.92 -6.09
CA ILE A 136 10.05 1.12 -7.44
C ILE A 136 8.91 1.20 -8.46
N LEU A 137 8.90 2.30 -9.23
CA LEU A 137 8.18 2.45 -10.49
C LEU A 137 9.17 2.69 -11.63
N GLY A 138 9.15 1.85 -12.67
CA GLY A 138 9.90 2.03 -13.91
C GLY A 138 11.43 1.83 -13.84
N ARG A 139 12.00 1.41 -12.70
CA ARG A 139 13.44 1.08 -12.65
C ARG A 139 13.70 -0.35 -13.10
N VAL A 140 14.80 -0.52 -13.83
CA VAL A 140 15.34 -1.84 -14.18
C VAL A 140 16.14 -2.37 -13.01
N TYR A 141 15.88 -3.60 -12.59
CA TYR A 141 16.73 -4.30 -11.62
C TYR A 141 18.04 -4.68 -12.31
N ASP A 142 19.17 -4.36 -11.67
CA ASP A 142 20.48 -4.84 -12.10
C ASP A 142 20.64 -6.30 -11.62
N VAL A 143 20.25 -7.25 -12.48
CA VAL A 143 20.16 -8.68 -12.14
C VAL A 143 20.90 -9.53 -13.16
N GLN A 144 21.44 -10.66 -12.72
CA GLN A 144 22.19 -11.56 -13.58
C GLN A 144 21.29 -12.41 -14.46
N SER A 145 20.09 -12.75 -13.97
CA SER A 145 19.07 -13.43 -14.77
C SER A 145 17.66 -12.97 -14.41
N ARG A 146 16.78 -13.05 -15.41
CA ARG A 146 15.39 -12.61 -15.32
C ARG A 146 14.50 -13.52 -16.15
N ALA A 147 13.38 -13.94 -15.57
CA ALA A 147 12.30 -14.64 -16.25
C ALA A 147 10.98 -13.87 -16.10
N THR A 148 10.07 -14.00 -17.06
CA THR A 148 8.73 -13.41 -16.99
C THR A 148 7.67 -14.51 -17.01
N LEU A 149 6.62 -14.34 -16.22
CA LEU A 149 5.51 -15.29 -16.09
C LEU A 149 4.17 -14.59 -16.39
N GLY A 150 3.27 -15.30 -17.07
CA GLY A 150 1.87 -14.90 -17.17
C GLY A 150 1.52 -13.88 -18.25
N GLN A 151 2.30 -13.75 -19.33
CA GLN A 151 1.85 -12.98 -20.49
C GLN A 151 0.64 -13.67 -21.15
N GLY A 152 -0.57 -13.20 -20.85
CA GLY A 152 -1.74 -13.60 -21.61
C GLY A 152 -3.07 -13.48 -20.90
N ARG A 153 -3.62 -12.26 -20.83
CA ARG A 153 -5.06 -12.18 -21.11
C ARG A 153 -5.21 -12.32 -22.62
N ARG A 154 -5.65 -13.51 -23.04
CA ARG A 154 -6.44 -13.66 -24.26
C ARG A 154 -7.53 -12.60 -24.16
N SER A 155 -7.50 -11.63 -25.07
CA SER A 155 -8.59 -10.68 -25.27
C SER A 155 -9.90 -11.46 -25.42
N MET A 156 -10.63 -11.62 -24.31
CA MET A 156 -11.93 -12.30 -24.26
C MET A 156 -13.06 -11.27 -24.30
N TYR A 157 -12.78 -10.13 -24.94
CA TYR A 157 -13.76 -9.09 -25.31
C TYR A 157 -13.64 -8.77 -26.80
N THR A 158 -13.43 -9.78 -27.66
CA THR A 158 -14.03 -9.68 -29.01
C THR A 158 -15.52 -9.96 -28.84
N TYR A 159 -16.30 -8.91 -28.60
CA TYR A 159 -17.74 -8.93 -28.83
C TYR A 159 -17.96 -9.34 -30.30
N ARG A 160 -18.30 -10.61 -30.54
CA ARG A 160 -18.71 -11.13 -31.85
C ARG A 160 -20.12 -10.64 -32.13
N GLY A 161 -20.27 -9.33 -32.28
CA GLY A 161 -21.44 -8.69 -32.89
C GLY A 161 -21.42 -8.95 -34.39
N GLY A 162 -21.79 -10.18 -34.77
CA GLY A 162 -21.86 -10.64 -36.14
C GLY A 162 -23.27 -11.04 -36.52
N GLY A 163 -24.22 -10.13 -36.35
CA GLY A 163 -25.51 -10.25 -37.02
C GLY A 163 -25.32 -10.07 -38.52
N ARG A 164 -25.39 -11.15 -39.28
CA ARG A 164 -25.79 -11.11 -40.69
C ARG A 164 -26.70 -12.30 -40.99
N ASN A 165 -27.94 -11.93 -41.25
CA ASN A 165 -28.91 -12.71 -42.01
C ASN A 165 -28.31 -13.24 -43.31
N GLY A 166 -28.73 -14.44 -43.70
CA GLY A 166 -29.06 -14.68 -45.11
C GLY A 166 -28.33 -15.83 -45.80
N VAL A 167 -29.17 -16.80 -46.15
CA VAL A 167 -29.11 -17.63 -47.37
C VAL A 167 -28.43 -18.99 -47.24
N ALA A 168 -29.32 -19.98 -47.15
CA ALA A 168 -29.09 -21.40 -47.40
C ALA A 168 -28.46 -21.67 -48.77
N ARG A 169 -27.60 -22.69 -48.84
CA ARG A 169 -27.50 -23.55 -50.02
C ARG A 169 -27.03 -24.95 -49.64
N LEU A 170 -27.86 -25.92 -50.03
CA LEU A 170 -27.59 -27.35 -50.08
C LEU A 170 -26.34 -27.65 -50.93
N GLY A 171 -25.63 -28.71 -50.55
CA GLY A 171 -24.65 -29.40 -51.38
C GLY A 171 -24.20 -30.71 -50.72
N GLN A 172 -24.65 -31.83 -51.28
CA GLN A 172 -24.44 -33.20 -50.84
C GLN A 172 -23.04 -33.74 -51.16
N SER A 173 -22.57 -34.70 -50.35
CA SER A 173 -21.87 -35.98 -50.68
C SER A 173 -21.23 -36.47 -49.38
N GLU A 174 -21.78 -37.47 -48.70
CA GLU A 174 -21.54 -38.92 -48.90
C GLU A 174 -20.06 -39.29 -48.95
N GLU A 175 -19.52 -39.73 -47.81
CA GLU A 175 -18.72 -40.96 -47.76
C GLU A 175 -18.78 -41.57 -46.35
N GLU A 176 -18.57 -42.87 -46.33
CA GLU A 176 -19.24 -43.88 -45.54
C GLU A 176 -18.21 -44.54 -44.61
N ALA A 177 -18.52 -44.68 -43.32
CA ALA A 177 -17.80 -45.61 -42.45
C ALA A 177 -18.75 -46.17 -41.39
N VAL A 178 -18.93 -47.48 -41.48
CA VAL A 178 -19.93 -48.33 -40.85
C VAL A 178 -19.29 -49.12 -39.71
N VAL A 179 -20.03 -49.25 -38.59
CA VAL A 179 -19.97 -50.30 -37.53
C VAL A 179 -18.81 -50.18 -36.51
N THR A 180 -19.02 -50.21 -35.19
CA THR A 180 -19.86 -51.12 -34.38
C THR A 180 -20.38 -50.44 -33.10
N GLN A 181 -21.64 -50.70 -32.75
CA GLN A 181 -22.25 -50.48 -31.43
C GLN A 181 -21.97 -51.67 -30.48
N SER A 182 -21.72 -51.38 -29.21
CA SER A 182 -22.27 -52.14 -28.08
C SER A 182 -22.08 -51.38 -26.77
N GLY A 183 -23.15 -51.20 -25.99
CA GLY A 183 -23.03 -50.84 -24.57
C GLY A 183 -24.06 -49.83 -24.09
N ALA A 184 -25.30 -50.29 -23.93
CA ALA A 184 -26.34 -49.60 -23.17
C ALA A 184 -25.97 -49.52 -21.67
N GLY A 185 -26.27 -48.39 -21.04
CA GLY A 185 -26.10 -48.16 -19.62
C GLY A 185 -26.88 -46.93 -19.20
N ASP A 186 -28.15 -47.15 -18.86
CA ASP A 186 -29.08 -46.19 -18.27
C ASP A 186 -28.52 -45.60 -16.97
N VAL A 187 -28.45 -44.26 -16.86
CA VAL A 187 -28.41 -43.58 -15.56
C VAL A 187 -29.34 -42.38 -15.57
N ALA A 188 -30.20 -42.38 -14.58
CA ALA A 188 -31.37 -41.55 -14.39
C ALA A 188 -31.08 -40.04 -14.33
N ALA A 189 -32.03 -39.29 -14.89
CA ALA A 189 -32.23 -37.87 -14.67
C ALA A 189 -32.46 -37.61 -13.17
N SER A 190 -31.57 -36.82 -12.56
CA SER A 190 -31.79 -36.22 -11.24
C SER A 190 -32.25 -34.78 -11.42
N SER A 191 -33.34 -34.48 -10.75
CA SER A 191 -34.16 -33.28 -10.80
C SER A 191 -33.45 -32.02 -10.31
N ASN A 192 -33.79 -30.91 -10.97
CA ASN A 192 -33.48 -29.52 -10.63
C ASN A 192 -33.66 -29.20 -9.14
N GLY A 193 -32.58 -28.76 -8.51
CA GLY A 193 -32.56 -28.12 -7.19
C GLY A 193 -32.47 -26.60 -7.33
N ASP A 194 -33.55 -25.96 -6.92
CA ASP A 194 -33.81 -24.53 -6.75
C ASP A 194 -32.66 -23.78 -6.05
N MET A 195 -32.00 -22.84 -6.74
CA MET A 195 -31.08 -21.88 -6.13
C MET A 195 -31.79 -20.56 -5.87
N GLY A 196 -32.18 -20.37 -4.62
CA GLY A 196 -32.74 -19.13 -4.11
C GLY A 196 -31.79 -17.95 -4.29
N THR A 197 -32.31 -16.88 -4.89
CA THR A 197 -31.70 -15.57 -4.99
C THR A 197 -31.55 -14.95 -3.59
N ARG A 198 -30.34 -14.94 -3.04
CA ARG A 198 -29.99 -14.13 -1.87
C ARG A 198 -29.65 -12.72 -2.35
N SER A 199 -30.54 -11.77 -2.07
CA SER A 199 -30.32 -10.34 -2.25
C SER A 199 -29.05 -9.91 -1.53
N GLY A 200 -28.09 -9.37 -2.28
CA GLY A 200 -26.86 -8.81 -1.74
C GLY A 200 -27.14 -7.58 -0.88
N GLU A 201 -26.81 -7.69 0.40
CA GLU A 201 -26.78 -6.59 1.35
C GLU A 201 -25.60 -5.67 1.00
N VAL A 202 -25.89 -4.43 0.62
CA VAL A 202 -24.90 -3.39 0.36
C VAL A 202 -24.40 -2.91 1.72
N ILE A 203 -23.19 -3.34 2.10
CA ILE A 203 -22.51 -2.84 3.30
C ILE A 203 -21.80 -1.55 2.92
N ASP A 204 -22.31 -0.42 3.42
CA ASP A 204 -21.67 0.89 3.33
C ASP A 204 -20.28 0.84 4.00
N MET A 205 -19.24 1.22 3.25
CA MET A 205 -17.92 1.43 3.83
C MET A 205 -17.88 2.81 4.51
N PRO A 206 -17.38 2.90 5.76
CA PRO A 206 -17.11 4.20 6.34
C PRO A 206 -16.04 4.93 5.53
N PRO A 207 -16.16 6.27 5.35
CA PRO A 207 -15.11 7.05 4.72
C PRO A 207 -13.80 6.91 5.49
N PRO A 208 -12.64 7.05 4.82
CA PRO A 208 -11.34 6.99 5.50
C PRO A 208 -11.32 8.04 6.62
N THR A 209 -11.10 7.58 7.85
CA THR A 209 -10.91 8.47 8.97
C THR A 209 -9.56 9.18 8.81
N PRO A 210 -9.50 10.52 8.97
CA PRO A 210 -8.23 11.22 9.00
C PRO A 210 -7.39 10.68 10.17
N VAL A 211 -6.10 10.49 9.92
CA VAL A 211 -5.09 9.85 10.78
C VAL A 211 -4.80 10.61 12.10
N SER A 212 -5.69 11.51 12.53
CA SER A 212 -5.53 12.36 13.72
C SER A 212 -6.31 11.90 14.96
N SER A 213 -7.03 10.77 14.93
CA SER A 213 -7.88 10.32 16.05
C SER A 213 -7.24 9.32 17.03
N TRP A 214 -5.93 9.06 16.93
CA TRP A 214 -5.22 8.15 17.86
C TRP A 214 -4.93 8.75 19.25
N PHE A 215 -5.31 9.99 19.51
CA PHE A 215 -5.26 10.55 20.86
C PHE A 215 -6.67 10.60 21.46
N GLY A 216 -6.99 9.60 22.29
CA GLY A 216 -8.09 9.72 23.24
C GLY A 216 -7.86 10.91 24.19
N PRO A 217 -8.91 11.49 24.77
CA PRO A 217 -8.77 12.64 25.65
C PRO A 217 -7.94 12.26 26.87
N LEU A 218 -6.78 12.89 27.00
CA LEU A 218 -5.97 12.84 28.21
C LEU A 218 -6.72 13.67 29.27
N VAL A 219 -7.44 12.99 30.16
CA VAL A 219 -8.06 13.60 31.33
C VAL A 219 -6.92 14.07 32.23
N VAL A 220 -6.58 15.36 32.13
CA VAL A 220 -5.68 16.02 33.08
C VAL A 220 -6.49 16.27 34.36
N GLY A 221 -6.43 15.31 35.28
CA GLY A 221 -6.82 15.52 36.66
C GLY A 221 -5.84 16.50 37.30
N ALA A 222 -6.37 17.62 37.82
CA ALA A 222 -5.62 18.59 38.58
C ALA A 222 -5.18 18.02 39.93
N ALA A 223 -4.08 17.27 39.98
CA ALA A 223 -3.34 17.00 41.21
C ALA A 223 -1.94 16.43 40.92
N GLY A 224 -0.90 17.16 41.31
CA GLY A 224 0.40 16.62 41.70
C GLY A 224 1.27 16.00 40.59
N GLY A 225 2.21 16.78 40.06
CA GLY A 225 3.24 16.27 39.16
C GLY A 225 4.23 15.33 39.85
N VAL A 226 4.50 14.18 39.22
CA VAL A 226 5.76 13.45 39.29
C VAL A 226 6.03 12.89 37.88
N VAL A 227 6.99 13.49 37.16
CA VAL A 227 7.50 12.90 35.91
C VAL A 227 8.69 12.01 36.28
N GLY A 228 8.46 10.70 36.28
CA GLY A 228 9.51 9.70 36.41
C GLY A 228 10.34 9.63 35.13
N MET A 229 11.62 9.98 35.22
CA MET A 229 12.59 9.91 34.13
C MET A 229 13.06 8.45 33.98
N MET A 230 12.54 7.72 32.99
CA MET A 230 12.93 6.34 32.71
C MET A 230 14.22 6.30 31.88
N LEU A 231 15.34 6.00 32.53
CA LEU A 231 16.63 5.75 31.87
C LEU A 231 16.62 4.34 31.25
N ILE A 232 16.60 4.26 29.92
CA ILE A 232 16.80 3.01 29.18
C ILE A 232 18.29 2.84 28.93
N GLY A 233 18.93 1.93 29.66
CA GLY A 233 20.31 1.50 29.41
C GLY A 233 20.37 0.54 28.23
N THR A 234 21.26 0.80 27.27
CA THR A 234 21.58 -0.12 26.17
C THR A 234 22.70 -1.08 26.58
N PRO A 235 22.58 -2.41 26.36
CA PRO A 235 23.67 -3.33 26.62
C PRO A 235 24.71 -3.27 25.49
N LEU A 236 25.99 -3.27 25.89
CA LEU A 236 27.15 -3.39 25.01
C LEU A 236 27.25 -4.82 24.49
N VAL A 237 26.99 -5.01 23.19
CA VAL A 237 27.33 -6.25 22.47
C VAL A 237 28.61 -6.03 21.67
N ASN A 238 29.62 -6.81 22.03
CA ASN A 238 30.97 -6.82 21.46
C ASN A 238 30.99 -7.72 20.21
N ARG A 239 31.35 -7.20 19.02
CA ARG A 239 31.64 -8.01 17.83
C ARG A 239 32.76 -7.42 16.96
N PRO A 240 33.50 -8.27 16.21
CA PRO A 240 34.88 -8.02 15.80
C PRO A 240 35.02 -7.22 14.49
N ARG A 241 36.22 -6.66 14.34
CA ARG A 241 36.66 -5.73 13.28
C ARG A 241 36.74 -6.41 11.90
N GLY A 242 35.93 -5.95 10.95
CA GLY A 242 36.12 -6.16 9.51
C GLY A 242 36.11 -4.80 8.79
N ARG A 243 37.21 -4.44 8.13
CA ARG A 243 37.41 -3.14 7.48
C ARG A 243 36.60 -3.04 6.19
N TYR A 244 35.59 -2.17 6.15
CA TYR A 244 35.05 -1.62 4.90
C TYR A 244 35.30 -0.11 4.86
N ARG A 245 35.99 0.35 3.80
CA ARG A 245 36.15 1.77 3.48
C ARG A 245 34.88 2.26 2.79
N TYR A 246 34.08 3.07 3.48
CA TYR A 246 33.04 3.88 2.85
C TYR A 246 33.59 5.27 2.49
N ARG A 247 33.34 5.69 1.26
CA ARG A 247 33.64 7.01 0.72
C ARG A 247 32.65 8.01 1.34
N ARG A 248 33.17 9.06 2.00
CA ARG A 248 32.38 10.16 2.59
C ARG A 248 31.62 10.90 1.48
N ASN A 249 30.29 10.82 1.51
CA ASN A 249 29.45 11.85 0.91
C ASN A 249 28.90 12.76 2.02
N PHE A 250 28.96 14.05 1.74
CA PHE A 250 28.64 15.17 2.61
C PHE A 250 27.13 15.22 2.86
N VAL A 251 26.70 15.14 4.14
CA VAL A 251 25.32 15.37 4.56
C VAL A 251 25.30 16.65 5.40
N PRO A 252 24.46 17.64 5.10
CA PRO A 252 24.36 18.84 5.93
C PRO A 252 23.71 18.48 7.26
N ALA A 253 24.40 18.78 8.36
CA ALA A 253 23.94 18.54 9.72
C ALA A 253 22.90 19.60 10.13
N PHE A 254 21.61 19.32 9.93
CA PHE A 254 20.57 19.98 10.71
C PHE A 254 20.36 19.17 12.00
N GLY A 255 20.85 19.72 13.11
CA GLY A 255 20.79 19.07 14.41
C GLY A 255 19.38 19.02 15.03
N PRO A 256 19.20 18.26 16.13
CA PRO A 256 17.92 18.03 16.81
C PRO A 256 17.17 19.29 17.25
N ALA A 257 17.84 20.46 17.33
CA ALA A 257 17.20 21.74 17.64
C ALA A 257 16.13 22.16 16.61
N ALA A 258 16.27 21.78 15.33
CA ALA A 258 15.29 22.11 14.31
C ALA A 258 13.96 21.34 14.50
N TYR A 259 14.04 20.10 14.98
CA TYR A 259 12.86 19.29 15.31
C TYR A 259 12.09 19.86 16.52
N PHE A 260 12.79 20.39 17.52
CA PHE A 260 12.15 21.03 18.68
C PHE A 260 11.41 22.33 18.31
N LEU A 261 11.91 23.10 17.34
CA LEU A 261 11.24 24.32 16.87
C LEU A 261 9.93 24.01 16.12
N VAL A 262 9.92 22.97 15.27
CA VAL A 262 8.72 22.58 14.51
C VAL A 262 7.68 21.92 15.41
N ALA A 263 8.09 21.01 16.30
CA ALA A 263 7.18 20.36 17.24
C ALA A 263 6.63 21.33 18.30
N GLY A 264 7.46 22.25 18.80
CA GLY A 264 7.04 23.28 19.75
C GLY A 264 6.06 24.28 19.14
N GLY A 265 6.29 24.69 17.89
CA GLY A 265 5.37 25.57 17.16
C GLY A 265 3.99 24.93 16.94
N ALA A 266 3.95 23.64 16.58
CA ALA A 266 2.69 22.91 16.39
C ALA A 266 1.92 22.75 17.71
N ALA A 267 2.59 22.44 18.82
CA ALA A 267 1.95 22.33 20.13
C ALA A 267 1.40 23.68 20.62
N ALA A 268 2.17 24.77 20.46
CA ALA A 268 1.72 26.11 20.80
C ALA A 268 0.51 26.55 19.97
N ALA A 269 0.50 26.24 18.66
CA ALA A 269 -0.63 26.53 17.78
C ALA A 269 -1.91 25.77 18.20
N LEU A 270 -1.78 24.51 18.65
CA LEU A 270 -2.91 23.72 19.14
C LEU A 270 -3.44 24.22 20.49
N ILE A 271 -2.56 24.64 21.39
CA ILE A 271 -2.95 25.24 22.69
C ILE A 271 -3.66 26.58 22.46
N LEU A 272 -3.11 27.43 21.59
CA LEU A 272 -3.73 28.70 21.20
C LEU A 272 -5.09 28.47 20.53
N ARG A 273 -5.22 27.44 19.68
CA ARG A 273 -6.49 27.05 19.06
C ARG A 273 -7.52 26.61 20.11
N GLY A 274 -7.13 25.78 21.07
CA GLY A 274 -8.01 25.31 22.15
C GLY A 274 -8.49 26.46 23.04
N TRP A 275 -7.58 27.35 23.44
CA TRP A 275 -7.92 28.55 24.20
C TRP A 275 -8.86 29.49 23.42
N TYR A 276 -8.58 29.71 22.13
CA TYR A 276 -9.40 30.56 21.27
C TYR A 276 -10.84 30.04 21.10
N VAL A 277 -11.00 28.74 20.82
CA VAL A 277 -12.32 28.14 20.66
C VAL A 277 -13.11 28.19 21.98
N SER A 278 -12.43 28.01 23.11
CA SER A 278 -13.04 28.14 24.44
C SER A 278 -13.50 29.57 24.76
N ALA A 279 -12.71 30.57 24.37
CA ALA A 279 -13.00 31.96 24.69
C ALA A 279 -13.98 32.64 23.71
N PHE A 280 -14.00 32.24 22.44
CA PHE A 280 -14.68 32.97 21.37
C PHE A 280 -15.62 32.12 20.48
N GLY A 281 -15.71 30.80 20.72
CA GLY A 281 -16.58 29.90 19.94
C GLY A 281 -15.96 29.45 18.62
N GLU A 282 -16.76 29.31 17.56
CA GLU A 282 -16.35 28.72 16.29
C GLU A 282 -15.24 29.51 15.56
N TRP A 283 -14.22 28.79 15.08
CA TRP A 283 -13.03 29.33 14.43
C TRP A 283 -13.26 29.89 13.00
N THR A 284 -14.47 29.74 12.45
CA THR A 284 -14.77 30.02 11.03
C THR A 284 -15.01 31.49 10.72
N LYS A 285 -15.10 32.37 11.72
CA LYS A 285 -15.26 33.81 11.49
C LYS A 285 -13.89 34.47 11.29
N PRO A 286 -13.69 35.25 10.20
CA PRO A 286 -12.45 36.00 10.01
C PRO A 286 -12.24 36.92 11.21
N MET A 287 -11.05 36.86 11.80
CA MET A 287 -10.70 37.60 13.01
C MET A 287 -10.74 39.10 12.71
N GLU A 288 -11.62 39.84 13.38
CA GLU A 288 -11.58 41.29 13.33
C GLU A 288 -10.33 41.78 14.07
N TRP A 289 -9.47 42.50 13.35
CA TRP A 289 -8.23 43.07 13.87
C TRP A 289 -8.52 44.29 14.74
N THR A 290 -9.08 44.05 15.93
CA THR A 290 -9.23 45.08 16.94
C THR A 290 -7.86 45.36 17.59
N PRO A 291 -7.60 46.60 18.06
CA PRO A 291 -6.38 46.92 18.79
C PRO A 291 -6.11 45.99 19.99
N LEU A 292 -7.17 45.48 20.62
CA LEU A 292 -7.08 44.53 21.73
C LEU A 292 -6.55 43.16 21.27
N ASN A 293 -7.08 42.62 20.16
CA ASN A 293 -6.60 41.34 19.61
C ASN A 293 -5.14 41.42 19.17
N PHE A 294 -4.73 42.58 18.62
CA PHE A 294 -3.34 42.83 18.26
C PHE A 294 -2.42 42.90 19.49
N ALA A 295 -2.85 43.59 20.56
CA ALA A 295 -2.10 43.67 21.80
C ALA A 295 -1.93 42.29 22.48
N LEU A 296 -2.97 41.46 22.47
CA LEU A 296 -2.91 40.08 23.01
C LEU A 296 -1.94 39.20 22.23
N LEU A 297 -1.93 39.31 20.89
CA LEU A 297 -1.04 38.52 20.04
C LEU A 297 0.43 38.95 20.22
N LEU A 298 0.69 40.26 20.35
CA LEU A 298 2.01 40.78 20.73
C LEU A 298 2.45 40.31 22.11
N GLY A 299 1.56 40.35 23.10
CA GLY A 299 1.84 39.88 24.46
C GLY A 299 2.22 38.40 24.50
N ALA A 300 1.49 37.55 23.77
CA ALA A 300 1.81 36.13 23.65
C ALA A 300 3.17 35.88 22.98
N GLY A 301 3.51 36.68 21.95
CA GLY A 301 4.83 36.61 21.30
C GLY A 301 5.98 36.97 22.23
N ILE A 302 5.83 38.04 23.02
CA ILE A 302 6.83 38.48 24.00
C ILE A 302 7.03 37.42 25.10
N MET A 303 5.94 36.83 25.60
CA MET A 303 5.99 35.78 26.62
C MET A 303 6.63 34.49 26.09
N GLY A 304 6.35 34.10 24.84
CA GLY A 304 7.01 32.96 24.19
C GLY A 304 8.52 33.18 24.05
N ALA A 305 8.94 34.39 23.68
CA ALA A 305 10.35 34.74 23.55
C ALA A 305 11.09 34.73 24.90
N THR A 306 10.47 35.19 25.99
CA THR A 306 11.08 35.16 27.32
C THR A 306 11.24 33.74 27.86
N ILE A 307 10.24 32.87 27.69
CA ILE A 307 10.31 31.45 28.08
C ILE A 307 11.42 30.74 27.30
N LEU A 308 11.52 30.97 25.98
CA LEU A 308 12.57 30.38 25.16
C LEU A 308 13.96 30.85 25.61
N ASN A 309 14.11 32.15 25.93
CA ASN A 309 15.37 32.69 26.41
C ASN A 309 15.78 32.05 27.76
N MET A 310 14.83 31.91 28.70
CA MET A 310 15.07 31.23 29.98
C MET A 310 15.51 29.78 29.79
N PHE A 311 14.85 29.05 28.87
CA PHE A 311 15.22 27.67 28.56
C PHE A 311 16.63 27.57 27.98
N VAL A 312 16.98 28.45 27.03
CA VAL A 312 18.33 28.49 26.44
C VAL A 312 19.40 28.83 27.48
N THR A 313 19.13 29.75 28.41
CA THR A 313 20.07 30.07 29.48
C THR A 313 20.24 28.90 30.45
N SER A 314 19.17 28.21 30.83
CA SER A 314 19.24 27.03 31.70
C SER A 314 20.04 25.87 31.07
N VAL A 315 19.85 25.63 29.77
CA VAL A 315 20.62 24.60 29.03
C VAL A 315 22.10 24.96 28.93
N ARG A 316 22.43 26.25 28.79
CA ARG A 316 23.83 26.72 28.78
C ARG A 316 24.52 26.52 30.13
N GLU A 317 23.80 26.73 31.23
CA GLU A 317 24.36 26.59 32.58
C GLU A 317 24.59 25.11 32.94
N LEU A 318 23.66 24.23 32.55
CA LEU A 318 23.81 22.76 32.70
C LEU A 318 24.98 22.17 31.89
N ARG A 319 25.47 22.87 30.86
CA ARG A 319 26.66 22.44 30.10
C ARG A 319 27.97 22.91 30.70
N ARG A 320 27.95 23.84 31.66
CA ARG A 320 29.15 24.38 32.31
C ARG A 320 29.52 23.63 33.59
N THR A 321 28.56 22.94 34.21
CA THR A 321 28.74 22.04 35.35
C THR A 321 29.12 20.64 34.90
#